data_AF-A0AAN1SFG2-F1
#
_entry.id   AF-A0AAN1SFG2-F1
#
_cell.length_a   1.000
_cell.length_b   1.000
_cell.length_c   1.000
_cell.angle_alpha   90.00
_cell.angle_beta   90.00
_cell.angle_gamma   90.00
#
_symmetry.space_group_name_H-M   'P 1'
#
loop_
_entity.id
_entity.type
_entity.pdbx_description
1 polymer ?
#
loop_
_entity_poly.entity_id
_entity_poly.type
_entity_poly.pdbx_seq_one_letter_code
_entity_poly.pdbx_strand_id
1 'polypeptide(L)'
;MLFITDDLKGMKETIHQIYPQAKYQHCCVHISRNLAHKVRVKDRKTIYEDFKAVYQVSSKKDVIRYLALMKDRSIIFSVVTKKISNNTKFLYNKKAFVSFIIKLDTKIKRRKQMLQYKDIKNKDQNLDTNLKNLLNIKDPHIFFSAQAVQKEAIHHQMTNVFYGVLTYTPKACEYCGIINEENVLIKHSPKASDIQLIPYQEAPSILRLFKQRFYCKAVIIPLVPKPIISLKIVIFRKR
;
A
#
# COMPACT_ATOMS: atom_id res chain seq x y z
N MET A 1 -36.61 6.53 3.04
CA MET A 1 -35.27 7.03 3.43
C MET A 1 -34.23 5.93 3.21
N LEU A 2 -33.04 6.27 2.68
CA LEU A 2 -31.93 5.34 2.44
C LEU A 2 -30.73 5.77 3.27
N PHE A 3 -30.21 4.87 4.12
CA PHE A 3 -28.96 5.07 4.85
C PHE A 3 -27.83 4.34 4.14
N ILE A 4 -26.74 5.07 3.89
CA ILE A 4 -25.49 4.53 3.37
C ILE A 4 -24.42 4.73 4.45
N THR A 5 -24.01 3.63 5.08
CA THR A 5 -23.05 3.69 6.19
C THR A 5 -21.85 2.80 5.94
N ASP A 6 -20.83 3.01 6.75
CA ASP A 6 -19.65 2.16 6.79
C ASP A 6 -20.01 0.84 7.49
N ASP A 7 -19.19 -0.20 7.31
CA ASP A 7 -19.39 -1.55 7.88
C ASP A 7 -19.10 -1.57 9.40
N LEU A 8 -19.75 -0.67 10.14
CA LEU A 8 -19.69 -0.54 11.59
C LEU A 8 -20.72 -1.47 12.23
N LYS A 9 -20.25 -2.29 13.17
CA LYS A 9 -21.08 -3.26 13.90
C LYS A 9 -22.15 -2.51 14.71
N GLY A 10 -23.42 -2.94 14.63
CA GLY A 10 -24.54 -2.36 15.38
C GLY A 10 -25.30 -1.24 14.66
N MET A 11 -24.69 -0.61 13.63
CA MET A 11 -25.33 0.54 12.95
C MET A 11 -26.62 0.17 12.22
N LYS A 12 -26.67 -1.00 11.59
CA LYS A 12 -27.87 -1.46 10.88
C LYS A 12 -29.02 -1.63 11.86
N GLU A 13 -28.76 -2.23 13.01
CA GLU A 13 -29.74 -2.51 14.04
C GLU A 13 -30.30 -1.20 14.61
N THR A 14 -29.43 -0.26 14.97
CA THR A 14 -29.84 1.07 15.48
C THR A 14 -30.68 1.85 14.47
N ILE A 15 -30.33 1.80 13.18
CA ILE A 15 -31.09 2.49 12.13
C ILE A 15 -32.51 1.91 12.00
N HIS A 16 -32.67 0.59 12.07
CA HIS A 16 -34.01 -0.01 11.97
C HIS A 16 -34.82 0.11 13.26
N GLN A 17 -34.17 0.29 14.42
CA GLN A 17 -34.87 0.62 15.67
C GLN A 17 -35.55 1.99 15.58
N ILE A 18 -34.84 3.00 15.03
CA ILE A 18 -35.36 4.37 14.91
C ILE A 18 -36.23 4.52 13.66
N TYR A 19 -35.83 3.90 12.55
CA TYR A 19 -36.51 3.99 11.25
C TYR A 19 -36.77 2.58 10.68
N PRO A 20 -37.83 1.89 11.13
CA PRO A 20 -38.10 0.49 10.74
C PRO A 20 -38.27 0.28 9.23
N GLN A 21 -38.80 1.30 8.54
CA GLN A 21 -39.04 1.29 7.09
C GLN A 21 -37.86 1.81 6.27
N ALA A 22 -36.74 2.19 6.91
CA ALA A 22 -35.59 2.70 6.19
C ALA A 22 -34.88 1.60 5.40
N LYS A 23 -34.46 1.96 4.18
CA LYS A 23 -33.56 1.12 3.40
C LYS A 23 -32.15 1.32 3.93
N TYR A 24 -31.41 0.23 4.08
CA TYR A 24 -30.01 0.25 4.52
C TYR A 24 -29.10 -0.33 3.44
N GLN A 25 -27.98 0.33 3.19
CA GLN A 25 -26.96 -0.11 2.25
C GLN A 25 -25.56 0.18 2.81
N HIS A 26 -24.61 -0.74 2.59
CA HIS A 26 -23.20 -0.49 2.89
C HIS A 26 -22.55 0.38 1.82
N CYS A 27 -21.72 1.32 2.24
CA CYS A 27 -20.97 2.19 1.32
C CYS A 27 -20.03 1.39 0.42
N CYS A 28 -20.29 1.39 -0.90
CA CYS A 28 -19.50 0.64 -1.88
C CYS A 28 -18.02 1.07 -1.88
N VAL A 29 -17.74 2.33 -1.56
CA VAL A 29 -16.38 2.86 -1.42
C VAL A 29 -15.65 2.15 -0.27
N HIS A 30 -16.32 1.93 0.86
CA HIS A 30 -15.73 1.24 2.01
C HIS A 30 -15.58 -0.26 1.78
N ILE A 31 -16.55 -0.91 1.11
CA ILE A 31 -16.41 -2.30 0.66
C ILE A 31 -15.20 -2.45 -0.26
N SER A 32 -15.09 -1.57 -1.26
CA SER A 32 -14.02 -1.56 -2.24
C SER A 32 -12.64 -1.31 -1.60
N ARG A 33 -12.56 -0.39 -0.64
CA ARG A 33 -11.34 -0.13 0.14
C ARG A 33 -10.95 -1.34 0.98
N ASN A 34 -11.89 -1.92 1.72
CA ASN A 34 -11.67 -3.11 2.55
C ASN A 34 -11.20 -4.30 1.71
N LEU A 35 -11.76 -4.46 0.52
CA LEU A 35 -11.33 -5.46 -0.44
C LEU A 35 -9.88 -5.22 -0.89
N ALA A 36 -9.56 -4.00 -1.32
CA ALA A 36 -8.23 -3.65 -1.80
C ALA A 36 -7.11 -3.85 -0.76
N HIS A 37 -7.43 -3.72 0.53
CA HIS A 37 -6.48 -3.98 1.62
C HIS A 37 -6.11 -5.47 1.75
N LYS A 38 -7.01 -6.38 1.37
CA LYS A 38 -6.80 -7.84 1.43
C LYS A 38 -6.13 -8.40 0.17
N VAL A 39 -5.82 -7.53 -0.78
CA VAL A 39 -5.45 -7.88 -2.15
C VAL A 39 -4.10 -7.28 -2.51
N ARG A 40 -3.25 -8.08 -3.19
CA ARG A 40 -1.96 -7.65 -3.72
C ARG A 40 -2.14 -6.54 -4.76
N VAL A 41 -1.26 -5.54 -4.74
CA VAL A 41 -1.38 -4.33 -5.60
C VAL A 41 -1.52 -4.67 -7.09
N LYS A 42 -0.82 -5.72 -7.56
CA LYS A 42 -0.87 -6.17 -8.96
C LYS A 42 -2.25 -6.66 -9.40
N ASP A 43 -2.99 -7.30 -8.51
CA ASP A 43 -4.27 -7.95 -8.83
C ASP A 43 -5.45 -6.97 -8.65
N ARG A 44 -5.24 -5.84 -7.95
CA ARG A 44 -6.29 -4.86 -7.62
C ARG A 44 -7.06 -4.37 -8.84
N LYS A 45 -6.39 -4.15 -9.98
CA LYS A 45 -7.03 -3.66 -11.20
C LYS A 45 -8.12 -4.62 -11.68
N THR A 46 -7.75 -5.89 -11.87
CA THR A 46 -8.67 -6.96 -12.28
C THR A 46 -9.83 -7.09 -11.30
N ILE A 47 -9.55 -7.03 -10.00
CA ILE A 47 -10.58 -7.16 -8.95
C ILE A 47 -11.51 -5.96 -8.92
N TYR A 48 -11.03 -4.76 -9.22
CA TYR A 48 -11.90 -3.60 -9.35
C TYR A 48 -12.79 -3.69 -10.58
N GLU A 49 -12.29 -4.21 -11.70
CA GLU A 49 -13.08 -4.45 -12.91
C GLU A 49 -14.17 -5.49 -12.63
N ASP A 50 -13.82 -6.59 -11.96
CA ASP A 50 -14.75 -7.62 -11.53
C ASP A 50 -15.80 -7.08 -10.55
N PHE A 51 -15.37 -6.32 -9.54
CA PHE A 51 -16.27 -5.70 -8.57
C PHE A 51 -17.19 -4.65 -9.23
N LYS A 52 -16.67 -3.89 -10.21
CA LYS A 52 -17.45 -2.93 -10.99
C LYS A 52 -18.52 -3.63 -11.82
N ALA A 53 -18.18 -4.76 -12.44
CA ALA A 53 -19.14 -5.57 -13.19
C ALA A 53 -20.28 -6.04 -12.28
N VAL A 54 -19.97 -6.62 -11.12
CA VAL A 54 -20.96 -7.05 -10.12
C VAL A 54 -21.86 -5.89 -9.65
N TYR A 55 -21.29 -4.69 -9.45
CA TYR A 55 -22.04 -3.53 -8.96
C TYR A 55 -22.87 -2.80 -10.04
N GLN A 56 -22.56 -3.01 -11.31
CA GLN A 56 -23.28 -2.39 -12.42
C GLN A 56 -24.56 -3.15 -12.81
N VAL A 57 -24.67 -4.42 -12.41
CA VAL A 57 -25.80 -5.29 -12.73
C VAL A 57 -27.08 -4.83 -12.01
N SER A 58 -28.17 -4.73 -12.78
CA SER A 58 -29.48 -4.26 -12.30
C SER A 58 -30.31 -5.35 -11.61
N SER A 59 -30.06 -6.63 -11.91
CA SER A 59 -30.89 -7.78 -11.52
C SER A 59 -30.18 -8.70 -10.54
N LYS A 60 -30.92 -9.12 -9.49
CA LYS A 60 -30.43 -10.05 -8.46
C LYS A 60 -29.99 -11.40 -9.05
N LYS A 61 -30.68 -11.89 -10.08
CA LYS A 61 -30.36 -13.18 -10.73
C LYS A 61 -29.00 -13.12 -11.44
N ASP A 62 -28.74 -12.01 -12.11
CA ASP A 62 -27.51 -11.80 -12.85
C ASP A 62 -26.32 -11.60 -11.92
N VAL A 63 -26.50 -10.94 -10.77
CA VAL A 63 -25.46 -10.84 -9.73
C VAL A 63 -25.08 -12.24 -9.23
N ILE A 64 -26.04 -13.12 -8.95
CA ILE A 64 -25.77 -14.48 -8.49
C ILE A 64 -25.04 -15.28 -9.56
N ARG A 65 -25.43 -15.14 -10.84
CA ARG A 65 -24.74 -15.76 -11.98
C ARG A 65 -23.31 -15.25 -12.15
N TYR A 66 -23.09 -13.95 -12.05
CA TYR A 66 -21.76 -13.33 -12.14
C TYR A 66 -20.85 -13.77 -10.99
N LEU A 67 -21.41 -13.84 -9.78
CA LEU A 67 -20.70 -14.40 -8.63
C LEU A 67 -20.36 -15.87 -8.89
N ALA A 68 -21.29 -16.71 -9.36
CA ALA A 68 -20.99 -18.12 -9.65
C ALA A 68 -19.84 -18.28 -10.65
N LEU A 69 -19.80 -17.48 -11.72
CA LEU A 69 -18.73 -17.49 -12.74
C LEU A 69 -17.37 -17.00 -12.22
N MET A 70 -17.35 -16.19 -11.17
CA MET A 70 -16.12 -15.62 -10.58
C MET A 70 -15.49 -16.51 -9.50
N LYS A 71 -16.15 -17.62 -9.14
CA LYS A 71 -15.73 -18.54 -8.06
C LYS A 71 -14.38 -19.20 -8.33
N ASP A 72 -14.05 -19.40 -9.60
CA ASP A 72 -12.86 -20.16 -10.02
C ASP A 72 -11.62 -19.30 -10.28
N ARG A 73 -11.75 -17.96 -10.29
CA ARG A 73 -10.65 -17.07 -10.69
C ARG A 73 -9.84 -16.49 -9.52
N SER A 74 -10.26 -16.64 -8.25
CA SER A 74 -9.60 -15.89 -7.16
C SER A 74 -9.83 -16.38 -5.72
N ILE A 75 -8.77 -16.40 -4.91
CA ILE A 75 -8.78 -16.56 -3.43
C ILE A 75 -9.72 -15.52 -2.75
N ILE A 76 -9.89 -14.37 -3.40
CA ILE A 76 -10.67 -13.21 -2.94
C ILE A 76 -12.17 -13.49 -2.96
N PHE A 77 -12.59 -14.45 -3.77
CA PHE A 77 -13.97 -14.84 -3.92
C PHE A 77 -14.58 -15.29 -2.59
N SER A 78 -13.84 -16.03 -1.76
CA SER A 78 -14.31 -16.50 -0.45
C SER A 78 -14.64 -15.37 0.54
N VAL A 79 -13.88 -14.26 0.51
CA VAL A 79 -14.03 -13.13 1.44
C VAL A 79 -15.11 -12.17 0.95
N VAL A 80 -15.18 -11.94 -0.35
CA VAL A 80 -16.14 -11.04 -0.99
C VAL A 80 -17.53 -11.66 -1.01
N THR A 81 -17.65 -12.94 -1.37
CA THR A 81 -18.96 -13.62 -1.40
C THR A 81 -19.60 -13.68 -0.04
N LYS A 82 -18.87 -14.02 1.04
CA LYS A 82 -19.44 -14.03 2.40
C LYS A 82 -20.02 -12.67 2.81
N LYS A 83 -19.47 -11.55 2.33
CA LYS A 83 -19.97 -10.20 2.65
C LYS A 83 -21.04 -9.69 1.67
N ILE A 84 -20.97 -10.10 0.41
CA ILE A 84 -21.93 -9.71 -0.64
C ILE A 84 -23.21 -10.56 -0.57
N SER A 85 -23.11 -11.87 -0.28
CA SER A 85 -24.27 -12.78 -0.16
C SER A 85 -25.25 -12.33 0.92
N ASN A 86 -24.73 -11.74 2.00
CA ASN A 86 -25.51 -11.34 3.17
C ASN A 86 -26.19 -9.97 2.99
N ASN A 87 -25.90 -9.22 1.93
CA ASN A 87 -26.32 -7.84 1.75
C ASN A 87 -27.05 -7.61 0.43
N THR A 88 -28.21 -8.25 0.25
CA THR A 88 -28.93 -8.33 -1.03
C THR A 88 -29.61 -7.04 -1.53
N LYS A 89 -29.28 -5.86 -1.00
CA LYS A 89 -29.86 -4.56 -1.45
C LYS A 89 -28.74 -3.61 -1.91
N PHE A 90 -28.18 -3.88 -3.09
CA PHE A 90 -27.13 -3.07 -3.71
C PHE A 90 -27.66 -2.33 -4.94
N LEU A 91 -28.25 -1.14 -4.80
CA LEU A 91 -28.75 -0.42 -5.99
C LEU A 91 -28.53 1.10 -6.03
N TYR A 92 -28.04 1.78 -4.99
CA TYR A 92 -28.17 3.24 -4.99
C TYR A 92 -26.94 4.04 -4.56
N ASN A 93 -25.81 3.92 -5.28
CA ASN A 93 -24.91 5.07 -5.53
C ASN A 93 -23.85 4.79 -6.62
N LYS A 94 -24.17 5.03 -7.89
CA LYS A 94 -23.21 4.85 -9.00
C LYS A 94 -22.16 5.98 -9.08
N LYS A 95 -22.48 7.21 -8.65
CA LYS A 95 -21.62 8.40 -8.83
C LYS A 95 -20.42 8.43 -7.87
N ALA A 96 -20.62 8.13 -6.59
CA ALA A 96 -19.54 8.12 -5.59
C ALA A 96 -18.46 7.05 -5.89
N PHE A 97 -18.88 5.91 -6.46
CA PHE A 97 -17.99 4.80 -6.80
C PHE A 97 -17.06 5.15 -7.97
N VAL A 98 -17.57 5.80 -9.02
CA VAL A 98 -16.76 6.21 -10.18
C VAL A 98 -15.67 7.22 -9.79
N SER A 99 -16.00 8.22 -8.95
CA SER A 99 -15.01 9.18 -8.44
C SER A 99 -13.87 8.51 -7.65
N PHE A 100 -14.20 7.49 -6.86
CA PHE A 100 -13.20 6.73 -6.10
C PHE A 100 -12.26 5.92 -7.02
N ILE A 101 -12.78 5.29 -8.06
CA ILE A 101 -11.96 4.55 -9.06
C ILE A 101 -11.02 5.51 -9.78
N ILE A 102 -11.49 6.68 -10.23
CA ILE A 102 -10.64 7.70 -10.86
C ILE A 102 -9.53 8.15 -9.90
N LYS A 103 -9.84 8.38 -8.61
CA LYS A 103 -8.82 8.74 -7.60
C LYS A 103 -7.81 7.62 -7.34
N LEU A 104 -8.21 6.35 -7.43
CA LEU A 104 -7.30 5.21 -7.32
C LEU A 104 -6.42 5.05 -8.56
N ASP A 105 -6.99 5.15 -9.75
CA ASP A 105 -6.26 5.04 -11.01
C ASP A 105 -5.24 6.16 -11.17
N THR A 106 -5.60 7.40 -10.80
CA THR A 106 -4.65 8.52 -10.76
C THR A 106 -3.54 8.28 -9.73
N LYS A 107 -3.84 7.70 -8.56
CA LYS A 107 -2.83 7.35 -7.56
C LYS A 107 -1.92 6.19 -8.01
N ILE A 108 -2.44 5.23 -8.77
CA ILE A 108 -1.67 4.13 -9.37
C ILE A 108 -0.79 4.66 -10.51
N LYS A 109 -1.33 5.52 -11.38
CA LYS A 109 -0.58 6.19 -12.46
C LYS A 109 0.55 7.07 -11.91
N ARG A 110 0.27 7.91 -10.89
CA ARG A 110 1.31 8.70 -10.18
C ARG A 110 2.40 7.81 -9.59
N ARG A 111 2.03 6.69 -8.96
CA ARG A 111 3.03 5.73 -8.45
C ARG A 111 3.89 5.13 -9.55
N LYS A 112 3.37 4.90 -10.76
CA LYS A 112 4.18 4.43 -11.90
C LYS A 112 5.15 5.48 -12.45
N GLN A 113 4.88 6.77 -12.25
CA GLN A 113 5.77 7.86 -12.68
C GLN A 113 6.95 8.07 -11.72
N MET A 114 6.86 7.59 -10.48
CA MET A 114 7.95 7.64 -9.51
C MET A 114 8.94 6.51 -9.76
N LEU A 115 10.24 6.75 -9.59
CA LEU A 115 11.26 5.70 -9.65
C LEU A 115 10.88 4.54 -8.74
N GLN A 116 10.78 3.36 -9.34
CA GLN A 116 10.53 2.14 -8.58
C GLN A 116 11.85 1.61 -8.05
N TYR A 117 11.77 0.81 -6.99
CA TYR A 117 12.91 0.05 -6.49
C TYR A 117 13.65 -0.74 -7.59
N LYS A 118 12.93 -1.19 -8.63
CA LYS A 118 13.51 -1.92 -9.77
C LYS A 118 14.53 -1.08 -10.55
N ASP A 119 14.31 0.23 -10.62
CA ASP A 119 15.10 1.16 -11.41
C ASP A 119 16.37 1.60 -10.67
N ILE A 120 16.42 1.41 -9.35
CA ILE A 120 17.50 1.86 -8.47
C ILE A 120 18.19 0.73 -7.68
N LYS A 121 17.93 -0.53 -8.05
CA LYS A 121 18.45 -1.71 -7.33
C LYS A 121 19.97 -1.84 -7.42
N ASN A 122 20.57 -1.35 -8.50
CA ASN A 122 22.00 -1.53 -8.78
C ASN A 122 22.79 -0.36 -8.22
N LYS A 123 23.86 -0.68 -7.48
CA LYS A 123 24.78 0.29 -6.90
C LYS A 123 25.69 0.89 -7.98
N ASP A 124 25.82 2.21 -7.98
CA ASP A 124 26.86 2.92 -8.74
C ASP A 124 27.97 3.34 -7.77
N GLN A 125 29.20 2.85 -7.96
CA GLN A 125 30.29 3.05 -6.99
C GLN A 125 30.74 4.51 -6.87
N ASN A 126 30.80 5.25 -7.98
CA ASN A 126 31.28 6.63 -7.99
C ASN A 126 30.23 7.57 -7.39
N LEU A 127 28.97 7.39 -7.78
CA LEU A 127 27.88 8.22 -7.30
C LEU A 127 27.52 7.91 -5.83
N ASP A 128 27.60 6.63 -5.41
CA ASP A 128 27.37 6.23 -4.01
C ASP A 128 28.30 6.97 -3.05
N THR A 129 29.60 7.01 -3.37
CA THR A 129 30.61 7.66 -2.53
C THR A 129 30.35 9.17 -2.43
N ASN A 130 30.07 9.82 -3.56
CA ASN A 130 29.81 11.26 -3.60
C ASN A 130 28.53 11.64 -2.86
N LEU A 131 27.43 10.90 -3.04
CA LEU A 131 26.18 11.17 -2.35
C LEU A 131 26.23 10.87 -0.85
N LYS A 132 26.97 9.83 -0.43
CA LYS A 132 27.20 9.57 1.00
C LYS A 132 27.94 10.72 1.67
N ASN A 133 28.96 11.25 1.03
CA ASN A 133 29.69 12.41 1.54
C ASN A 133 28.81 13.67 1.56
N LEU A 134 28.08 13.95 0.48
CA LEU A 134 27.18 15.09 0.38
C LEU A 134 26.07 15.08 1.43
N LEU A 135 25.44 13.92 1.64
CA LEU A 135 24.34 13.73 2.60
C LEU A 135 24.82 13.40 4.02
N ASN A 136 26.13 13.31 4.24
CA ASN A 136 26.76 12.90 5.50
C ASN A 136 26.21 11.56 6.04
N ILE A 137 26.06 10.57 5.14
CA ILE A 137 25.57 9.23 5.47
C ILE A 137 26.76 8.28 5.62
N LYS A 138 26.92 7.69 6.81
CA LYS A 138 28.04 6.78 7.13
C LYS A 138 27.68 5.29 7.07
N ASP A 139 26.40 4.95 6.91
CA ASP A 139 25.95 3.55 6.92
C ASP A 139 26.45 2.81 5.66
N PRO A 140 27.24 1.73 5.80
CA PRO A 140 27.73 0.96 4.65
C PRO A 140 26.64 0.20 3.90
N HIS A 141 25.50 -0.08 4.55
CA HIS A 141 24.38 -0.84 3.99
C HIS A 141 23.41 0.02 3.17
N ILE A 142 23.55 1.35 3.25
CA ILE A 142 22.85 2.27 2.36
C ILE A 142 23.67 2.40 1.08
N PHE A 143 23.01 2.33 -0.07
CA PHE A 143 23.65 2.64 -1.33
C PHE A 143 22.76 3.43 -2.28
N PHE A 144 23.39 4.14 -3.21
CA PHE A 144 22.73 4.92 -4.25
C PHE A 144 23.01 4.34 -5.65
N SER A 145 22.05 4.52 -6.57
CA SER A 145 22.16 4.14 -7.98
C SER A 145 22.41 5.34 -8.88
N ALA A 146 22.74 5.12 -10.15
CA ALA A 146 22.98 6.18 -11.13
C ALA A 146 21.81 7.19 -11.26
N GLN A 147 20.56 6.75 -11.05
CA GLN A 147 19.36 7.59 -11.13
C GLN A 147 18.87 8.05 -9.75
N ALA A 148 19.75 8.07 -8.74
CA ALA A 148 19.34 8.32 -7.37
C ALA A 148 18.81 9.74 -7.09
N VAL A 149 18.99 10.72 -7.99
CA VAL A 149 18.58 12.11 -7.76
C VAL A 149 17.52 12.52 -8.76
N GLN A 150 16.37 12.98 -8.27
CA GLN A 150 15.28 13.51 -9.10
C GLN A 150 14.64 14.75 -8.47
N LYS A 151 13.99 15.56 -9.29
CA LYS A 151 13.10 16.65 -8.82
C LYS A 151 11.66 16.22 -9.00
N GLU A 152 10.89 16.21 -7.91
CA GLU A 152 9.48 15.79 -7.92
C GLU A 152 8.58 16.88 -7.32
N ALA A 153 7.39 17.05 -7.90
CA ALA A 153 6.35 17.88 -7.31
C ALA A 153 5.67 17.11 -6.16
N ILE A 154 6.05 17.40 -4.92
CA ILE A 154 5.47 16.80 -3.72
C ILE A 154 4.68 17.89 -2.98
N HIS A 155 3.40 17.63 -2.70
CA HIS A 155 2.52 18.60 -2.04
C HIS A 155 2.49 20.00 -2.69
N HIS A 156 2.58 20.06 -4.03
CA HIS A 156 2.61 21.29 -4.85
C HIS A 156 3.90 22.11 -4.74
N GLN A 157 4.97 21.55 -4.17
CA GLN A 157 6.30 22.15 -4.15
C GLN A 157 7.30 21.26 -4.89
N MET A 158 8.18 21.87 -5.68
CA MET A 158 9.28 21.17 -6.32
C MET A 158 10.32 20.77 -5.26
N THR A 159 10.46 19.47 -5.04
CA THR A 159 11.28 18.88 -3.98
C THR A 159 12.41 18.07 -4.60
N ASN A 160 13.63 18.21 -4.08
CA ASN A 160 14.75 17.34 -4.44
C ASN A 160 14.56 15.98 -3.74
N VAL A 161 14.48 14.90 -4.51
CA VAL A 161 14.30 13.54 -4.01
C VAL A 161 15.57 12.75 -4.25
N PHE A 162 16.22 12.36 -3.16
CA PHE A 162 17.33 11.43 -3.16
C PHE A 162 16.81 10.02 -2.89
N TYR A 163 17.16 9.07 -3.73
CA TYR A 163 16.69 7.69 -3.71
C TYR A 163 17.79 6.76 -3.22
N GLY A 164 17.64 6.25 -2.01
CA GLY A 164 18.58 5.32 -1.40
C GLY A 164 17.98 3.93 -1.24
N VAL A 165 18.82 2.90 -1.23
CA VAL A 165 18.45 1.53 -0.88
C VAL A 165 19.21 1.11 0.38
N LEU A 166 18.49 0.64 1.40
CA LEU A 166 19.07 0.02 2.60
C LEU A 166 18.90 -1.49 2.51
N THR A 167 20.01 -2.21 2.31
CA THR A 167 20.02 -3.69 2.25
C THR A 167 21.08 -4.26 3.18
N TYR A 168 20.67 -5.19 4.03
CA TYR A 168 21.54 -5.94 4.94
C TYR A 168 21.06 -7.39 4.99
N THR A 169 21.90 -8.31 5.49
CA THR A 169 21.50 -9.69 5.75
C THR A 169 21.38 -9.89 7.26
N PRO A 170 20.16 -10.07 7.82
CA PRO A 170 19.99 -10.31 9.24
C PRO A 170 20.58 -11.67 9.66
N LYS A 171 21.27 -11.69 10.80
CA LYS A 171 21.86 -12.91 11.38
C LYS A 171 20.80 -13.80 12.04
N ALA A 172 19.76 -13.21 12.61
CA ALA A 172 18.68 -13.91 13.28
C ALA A 172 17.36 -13.14 13.14
N CYS A 173 16.24 -13.83 13.41
CA CYS A 173 14.94 -13.19 13.48
C CYS A 173 14.83 -12.36 14.77
N GLU A 174 14.51 -11.09 14.61
CA GLU A 174 14.20 -10.16 15.69
C GLU A 174 13.07 -10.57 16.63
N TYR A 175 12.15 -11.41 16.13
CA TYR A 175 10.91 -11.73 16.83
C TYR A 175 10.96 -13.09 17.51
N CYS A 176 11.53 -14.10 16.84
CA CYS A 176 11.61 -15.47 17.38
C CYS A 176 13.04 -15.91 17.72
N GLY A 177 14.06 -15.07 17.47
CA GLY A 177 15.45 -15.40 17.75
C GLY A 177 16.09 -16.44 16.83
N ILE A 178 15.33 -17.06 15.92
CA ILE A 178 15.87 -18.13 15.06
C ILE A 178 17.00 -17.59 14.18
N ILE A 179 18.11 -18.31 14.18
CA ILE A 179 19.30 -17.98 13.39
C ILE A 179 18.94 -18.15 11.92
N ASN A 180 19.46 -17.25 11.07
CA ASN A 180 19.24 -17.27 9.64
C ASN A 180 20.14 -18.29 8.93
N GLU A 181 20.13 -19.52 9.41
CA GLU A 181 20.67 -20.68 8.72
C GLU A 181 19.56 -21.24 7.80
N GLU A 182 19.91 -21.85 6.67
CA GLU A 182 18.95 -22.47 5.72
C GLU A 182 17.84 -21.56 5.11
N ASN A 183 18.09 -20.25 4.96
CA ASN A 183 17.12 -19.30 4.39
C ASN A 183 15.78 -19.27 5.15
N VAL A 184 15.83 -19.35 6.48
CA VAL A 184 14.65 -19.12 7.32
C VAL A 184 14.11 -17.69 7.17
N LEU A 185 15.00 -16.70 6.95
CA LEU A 185 14.63 -15.32 6.64
C LEU A 185 14.65 -15.07 5.12
N ILE A 186 13.47 -14.94 4.53
CA ILE A 186 13.31 -14.69 3.10
C ILE A 186 13.22 -13.18 2.83
N LYS A 187 13.96 -12.70 1.81
CA LYS A 187 13.83 -11.33 1.31
C LYS A 187 12.41 -11.09 0.78
N HIS A 188 11.71 -10.11 1.35
CA HIS A 188 10.42 -9.63 0.88
C HIS A 188 10.59 -8.31 0.11
N SER A 189 9.59 -7.89 -0.66
CA SER A 189 9.63 -6.59 -1.36
C SER A 189 9.96 -5.45 -0.40
N PRO A 190 10.88 -4.53 -0.72
CA PRO A 190 11.27 -3.43 0.15
C PRO A 190 10.11 -2.44 0.37
N LYS A 191 10.26 -1.57 1.37
CA LYS A 191 9.30 -0.51 1.68
C LYS A 191 10.00 0.83 1.70
N ALA A 192 9.48 1.79 0.92
CA ALA A 192 9.95 3.16 0.93
C ALA A 192 9.57 3.88 2.22
N SER A 193 10.47 4.72 2.73
CA SER A 193 10.25 5.67 3.81
C SER A 193 10.87 7.01 3.40
N ASP A 194 10.15 8.10 3.57
CA ASP A 194 10.64 9.44 3.23
C ASP A 194 11.22 10.09 4.50
N ILE A 195 12.46 10.58 4.39
CA ILE A 195 13.19 11.27 5.48
C ILE A 195 13.41 12.70 5.01
N GLN A 196 12.93 13.67 5.79
CA GLN A 196 13.14 15.08 5.47
C GLN A 196 14.59 15.47 5.73
N LEU A 197 15.22 16.08 4.73
CA LEU A 197 16.56 16.63 4.80
C LEU A 197 16.51 18.16 4.94
N ILE A 198 17.68 18.75 5.19
CA ILE A 198 17.86 20.20 5.10
C ILE A 198 17.59 20.61 3.64
N PRO A 199 16.85 21.70 3.39
CA PRO A 199 16.66 22.22 2.04
C PRO A 199 17.99 22.50 1.35
N TYR A 200 18.07 22.17 0.07
CA TYR A 200 19.24 22.43 -0.77
C TYR A 200 18.84 23.41 -1.86
N GLN A 201 19.58 24.53 -1.96
CA GLN A 201 19.27 25.63 -2.88
C GLN A 201 17.80 26.11 -2.74
N GLU A 202 17.38 26.36 -1.49
CA GLU A 202 16.02 26.83 -1.14
C GLU A 202 14.88 25.88 -1.53
N ALA A 203 15.18 24.71 -2.09
CA ALA A 203 14.20 23.68 -2.40
C ALA A 203 14.12 22.65 -1.26
N PRO A 204 12.90 22.26 -0.82
CA PRO A 204 12.75 21.17 0.13
C PRO A 204 13.43 19.92 -0.42
N SER A 205 14.09 19.17 0.46
CA SER A 205 14.87 18.00 0.06
C SER A 205 14.50 16.81 0.93
N ILE A 206 14.34 15.64 0.32
CA ILE A 206 13.99 14.40 1.00
C ILE A 206 14.89 13.26 0.56
N LEU A 207 15.16 12.34 1.48
CA LEU A 207 15.73 11.03 1.20
C LEU A 207 14.61 9.99 1.24
N ARG A 208 14.24 9.48 0.08
CA ARG A 208 13.35 8.32 -0.08
C ARG A 208 14.18 7.04 0.01
N LEU A 209 14.14 6.41 1.17
CA LEU A 209 14.92 5.23 1.49
C LEU A 209 14.09 3.95 1.35
N PHE A 210 14.47 3.07 0.43
CA PHE A 210 13.90 1.74 0.27
C PHE A 210 14.55 0.77 1.25
N LYS A 211 13.81 0.41 2.30
CA LYS A 211 14.27 -0.50 3.34
C LYS A 211 13.91 -1.94 2.98
N GLN A 212 14.93 -2.80 2.88
CA GLN A 212 14.74 -4.24 2.65
C GLN A 212 13.93 -4.85 3.81
N ARG A 213 12.94 -5.67 3.46
CA ARG A 213 12.09 -6.38 4.44
C ARG A 213 12.39 -7.86 4.42
N PHE A 214 12.23 -8.52 5.56
CA PHE A 214 12.41 -9.95 5.69
C PHE A 214 11.11 -10.60 6.19
N TYR A 215 10.86 -11.81 5.72
CA TYR A 215 9.79 -12.69 6.18
C TYR A 215 10.43 -13.89 6.87
N CYS A 216 10.06 -14.16 8.11
CA CYS A 216 10.50 -15.34 8.83
C CYS A 216 9.51 -16.48 8.60
N LYS A 217 9.99 -17.64 8.12
CA LYS A 217 9.15 -18.84 7.94
C LYS A 217 8.54 -19.36 9.26
N ALA A 218 9.24 -19.17 10.37
CA ALA A 218 8.82 -19.65 11.69
C ALA A 218 7.75 -18.78 12.38
N VAL A 219 7.43 -17.60 11.83
CA VAL A 219 6.46 -16.66 12.43
C VAL A 219 5.27 -16.48 11.48
N ILE A 220 4.06 -16.80 11.95
CA ILE A 220 2.79 -16.67 11.18
C ILE A 220 2.39 -15.20 10.96
N ILE A 221 2.98 -14.27 11.71
CA ILE A 221 2.82 -12.83 11.52
C ILE A 221 3.88 -12.38 10.50
N PRO A 222 3.51 -11.70 9.40
CA PRO A 222 4.51 -11.04 8.56
C PRO A 222 5.22 -10.05 9.46
N LEU A 223 6.51 -10.28 9.77
CA LEU A 223 7.33 -9.38 10.58
C LEU A 223 7.00 -7.96 10.11
N VAL A 224 6.23 -7.19 10.89
CA VAL A 224 6.04 -5.78 10.58
C VAL A 224 7.41 -5.24 10.84
N PRO A 225 8.23 -4.96 9.82
CA PRO A 225 9.62 -4.65 10.05
C PRO A 225 9.61 -3.28 10.72
N LYS A 226 9.67 -3.28 12.04
CA LYS A 226 10.17 -2.14 12.76
C LYS A 226 11.62 -2.03 12.31
N PRO A 227 12.07 -0.86 11.86
CA PRO A 227 13.47 -0.69 11.57
C PRO A 227 14.24 -1.02 12.85
N ILE A 228 14.98 -2.14 12.85
CA ILE A 228 15.90 -2.56 13.93
C ILE A 228 16.86 -1.46 14.32
N ILE A 229 17.11 -0.57 13.36
CA ILE A 229 17.82 0.66 13.59
C ILE A 229 16.80 1.78 13.40
N SER A 230 16.21 2.21 14.51
CA SER A 230 16.45 3.59 14.91
C SER A 230 17.96 3.83 14.95
N LEU A 231 18.62 3.79 13.78
CA LEU A 231 19.66 4.74 13.53
C LEU A 231 18.88 6.01 13.76
N LYS A 232 19.14 6.64 14.91
CA LYS A 232 19.45 8.06 14.85
C LYS A 232 20.34 8.19 13.62
N ILE A 233 19.72 8.38 12.45
CA ILE A 233 20.36 9.14 11.41
C ILE A 233 20.52 10.44 12.16
N VAL A 234 21.70 10.63 12.74
CA VAL A 234 22.12 11.89 13.28
C VAL A 234 22.32 12.74 12.03
N ILE A 235 21.21 13.09 11.38
CA ILE A 235 21.12 14.32 10.64
C ILE A 235 21.31 15.32 11.78
N PHE A 236 22.51 15.87 11.88
CA PHE A 236 22.74 17.03 12.70
C PHE A 236 21.70 18.06 12.27
N ARG A 237 20.59 18.15 12.99
CA ARG A 237 19.87 19.40 13.15
C ARG A 237 20.88 20.28 13.86
N LYS A 238 21.69 21.03 13.10
CA LYS A 238 22.24 22.26 13.66
C LYS A 238 21.01 23.05 14.13
N ARG A 239 20.95 23.25 15.44
CA ARG A 239 20.03 24.19 16.07
C ARG A 239 20.29 25.58 15.50
#